data_AF-A0A163Y3B8-F1
#
_entry.id   AF-A0A163Y3B8-F1
#
_cell.length_a   1.000
_cell.length_b   1.000
_cell.length_c   1.000
_cell.angle_alpha   90.00
_cell.angle_beta   90.00
_cell.angle_gamma   90.00
#
_symmetry.space_group_name_H-M   'P 1'
#
loop_
_entity.id
_entity.type
_entity.pdbx_description
1 polymer ?
#
loop_
_entity_poly.entity_id
_entity_poly.type
_entity_poly.pdbx_seq_one_letter_code
_entity_poly.pdbx_strand_id
1 'polypeptide(L)'
;MTEKVRFNLGRTIEELGITRNKLAVESKTRPATVLDLVSGETKRIEIHTLVNLLDTLNKIAREQGITRKITISDIIEYIPDNKEVETP
;
A
#
# COMPACT_ATOMS: atom_id res chain seq x y z
N MET A 1 3.46 10.45 19.68
CA MET A 1 2.21 10.48 18.89
C MET A 1 1.98 9.08 18.37
N THR A 2 0.86 8.46 18.70
CA THR A 2 0.49 7.19 18.07
C THR A 2 0.04 7.53 16.65
N GLU A 3 0.84 7.20 15.65
CA GLU A 3 0.42 7.35 14.26
C GLU A 3 -0.78 6.44 14.04
N LYS A 4 -1.98 7.04 13.91
CA LYS A 4 -3.24 6.32 13.63
C LYS A 4 -3.32 5.79 12.20
N VAL A 5 -2.22 5.85 11.47
CA VAL A 5 -2.10 5.45 10.07
C VAL A 5 -0.94 4.48 9.97
N ARG A 6 -1.22 3.30 9.41
CA ARG A 6 -0.23 2.27 9.12
C ARG A 6 0.01 2.22 7.63
N PHE A 7 1.27 2.21 7.22
CA PHE A 7 1.66 1.95 5.84
C PHE A 7 1.93 0.46 5.65
N ASN A 8 1.17 -0.16 4.74
CA ASN A 8 1.21 -1.61 4.49
C ASN A 8 1.93 -1.96 3.18
N LEU A 9 2.32 -0.96 2.37
CA LEU A 9 2.89 -1.18 1.04
C LEU A 9 4.14 -2.09 1.05
N GLY A 10 5.00 -1.97 2.07
CA GLY A 10 6.17 -2.83 2.23
C GLY A 10 5.80 -4.32 2.31
N ARG A 11 4.80 -4.66 3.13
CA ARG A 11 4.29 -6.02 3.26
C ARG A 11 3.69 -6.52 1.95
N THR A 12 2.91 -5.69 1.27
CA THR A 12 2.29 -6.04 -0.02
C THR A 12 3.34 -6.34 -1.10
N ILE A 13 4.45 -5.58 -1.12
CA ILE A 13 5.58 -5.82 -2.02
C ILE A 13 6.25 -7.16 -1.72
N GLU A 14 6.46 -7.49 -0.44
CA GLU A 14 7.02 -8.76 0.01
C GLU A 14 6.12 -9.96 -0.35
N GLU A 15 4.80 -9.84 -0.11
CA GLU A 15 3.79 -10.86 -0.45
C GLU A 15 3.77 -11.17 -1.95
N LEU A 16 3.96 -10.15 -2.80
CA LEU A 16 4.04 -10.30 -4.26
C LEU A 16 5.44 -10.72 -4.76
N GLY A 17 6.43 -10.82 -3.89
CA GLY A 17 7.82 -11.15 -4.26
C GLY A 17 8.44 -10.18 -5.26
N ILE A 18 8.01 -8.90 -5.28
CA ILE A 18 8.55 -7.88 -6.18
C ILE A 18 9.51 -6.93 -5.45
N THR A 19 10.27 -6.15 -6.21
CA THR A 19 11.10 -5.09 -5.64
C THR A 19 10.37 -3.75 -5.65
N ARG A 20 10.71 -2.85 -4.73
CA ARG A 20 10.24 -1.45 -4.73
C ARG A 20 10.49 -0.76 -6.08
N ASN A 21 11.64 -1.02 -6.69
CA ASN A 21 12.00 -0.44 -7.98
C ASN A 21 11.12 -0.97 -9.12
N LYS A 22 10.81 -2.28 -9.12
CA LYS A 22 9.88 -2.86 -10.09
C LYS A 22 8.52 -2.16 -10.01
N LEU A 23 7.98 -2.00 -8.80
CA LEU A 23 6.72 -1.29 -8.60
C LEU A 23 6.79 0.17 -9.08
N ALA A 24 7.88 0.89 -8.75
CA ALA A 24 8.06 2.29 -9.16
C ALA A 24 8.03 2.44 -10.69
N VAL A 25 8.79 1.60 -11.40
CA VAL A 25 8.87 1.62 -12.86
C VAL A 25 7.51 1.29 -13.50
N GLU A 26 6.86 0.21 -13.07
CA GLU A 26 5.61 -0.25 -13.68
C GLU A 26 4.41 0.66 -13.38
N SER A 27 4.37 1.28 -12.18
CA SER A 27 3.31 2.23 -11.80
C SER A 27 3.58 3.65 -12.27
N LYS A 28 4.73 3.90 -12.90
CA LYS A 28 5.20 5.24 -13.28
C LYS A 28 5.25 6.19 -12.08
N THR A 29 5.48 5.64 -10.89
CA THR A 29 5.63 6.38 -9.64
C THR A 29 7.11 6.63 -9.39
N ARG A 30 7.48 7.83 -8.93
CA ARG A 30 8.88 8.15 -8.62
C ARG A 30 9.40 7.17 -7.55
N PRO A 31 10.61 6.60 -7.69
CA PRO A 31 11.17 5.67 -6.71
C PRO A 31 11.21 6.23 -5.28
N ALA A 32 11.50 7.53 -5.12
CA ALA A 32 11.46 8.21 -3.83
C ALA A 32 10.08 8.14 -3.18
N THR A 33 9.00 8.35 -3.95
CA THR A 33 7.63 8.24 -3.43
C THR A 33 7.30 6.82 -2.97
N VAL A 34 7.75 5.79 -3.71
CA VAL A 34 7.57 4.39 -3.27
C VAL A 34 8.38 4.12 -2.00
N LEU A 35 9.59 4.66 -1.89
CA LEU A 35 10.43 4.55 -0.70
C LEU A 35 9.75 5.20 0.51
N ASP A 36 9.31 6.45 0.38
CA ASP A 36 8.65 7.21 1.44
C ASP A 36 7.35 6.54 1.93
N LEU A 37 6.63 5.85 1.02
CA LEU A 37 5.43 5.08 1.37
C LEU A 37 5.77 3.80 2.13
N VAL A 38 6.87 3.14 1.78
CA VAL A 38 7.33 1.93 2.48
C VAL A 38 7.95 2.27 3.83
N SER A 39 8.66 3.39 3.96
CA SER A 39 9.23 3.85 5.25
C SER A 39 8.19 4.48 6.18
N GLY A 40 7.01 4.80 5.67
CA GLY A 40 5.95 5.50 6.42
C GLY A 40 6.21 7.00 6.60
N GLU A 41 7.18 7.56 5.88
CA GLU A 41 7.56 8.98 5.97
C GLU A 41 6.67 9.90 5.09
N THR A 42 5.76 9.30 4.30
CA THR A 42 4.88 10.04 3.41
C THR A 42 3.84 10.88 4.16
N LYS A 43 3.90 12.20 3.97
CA LYS A 43 2.91 13.15 4.54
C LYS A 43 1.68 13.39 3.66
N ARG A 44 1.82 13.18 2.34
CA ARG A 44 0.76 13.38 1.34
C ARG A 44 0.95 12.39 0.21
N ILE A 45 -0.15 11.76 -0.20
CA ILE A 45 -0.25 10.96 -1.42
C ILE A 45 -1.35 11.55 -2.30
N GLU A 46 -1.11 11.61 -3.60
CA GLU A 46 -2.14 12.02 -4.56
C GLU A 46 -2.98 10.82 -4.97
N ILE A 47 -4.29 11.01 -5.15
CA ILE A 47 -5.23 9.93 -5.50
C ILE A 47 -4.81 9.24 -6.80
N HIS A 48 -4.32 9.98 -7.79
CA HIS A 48 -3.86 9.40 -9.04
C HIS A 48 -2.65 8.46 -8.82
N THR A 49 -1.74 8.80 -7.89
CA THR A 49 -0.59 7.96 -7.54
C THR A 49 -1.07 6.69 -6.84
N LEU A 50 -2.03 6.81 -5.93
CA LEU A 50 -2.63 5.67 -5.24
C LEU A 50 -3.28 4.71 -6.24
N VAL A 51 -4.07 5.21 -7.20
CA VAL A 51 -4.72 4.40 -8.24
C VAL A 51 -3.67 3.71 -9.11
N ASN A 52 -2.64 4.42 -9.57
CA ASN A 52 -1.56 3.82 -10.36
C ASN A 52 -0.87 2.66 -9.62
N LEU A 53 -0.60 2.82 -8.31
CA LEU A 53 -0.02 1.76 -7.50
C LEU A 53 -0.97 0.56 -7.40
N LEU A 54 -2.26 0.79 -7.12
CA LEU A 54 -3.26 -0.28 -7.01
C LEU A 54 -3.43 -1.05 -8.33
N ASP A 55 -3.51 -0.35 -9.46
CA ASP A 55 -3.65 -0.98 -10.77
C ASP A 55 -2.42 -1.82 -11.10
N THR A 56 -1.21 -1.30 -10.85
CA THR A 56 0.03 -2.05 -11.05
C THR A 56 0.13 -3.26 -10.14
N LEU A 57 -0.17 -3.12 -8.84
CA LEU A 57 -0.11 -4.23 -7.89
C LEU A 57 -1.10 -5.34 -8.27
N ASN A 58 -2.34 -5.00 -8.61
CA ASN A 58 -3.35 -5.98 -9.04
C ASN A 58 -2.99 -6.62 -10.39
N LYS A 59 -2.40 -5.87 -11.31
CA LYS A 59 -1.89 -6.40 -12.58
C LYS A 59 -0.80 -7.45 -12.32
N ILE A 60 0.19 -7.13 -11.49
CA ILE A 60 1.27 -8.05 -11.11
C ILE A 60 0.70 -9.30 -10.43
N ALA A 61 -0.22 -9.13 -9.48
CA ALA A 61 -0.88 -10.25 -8.79
C ALA A 61 -1.57 -11.19 -9.81
N ARG A 62 -2.32 -10.62 -10.77
CA ARG A 62 -2.99 -11.38 -11.83
C ARG A 62 -1.99 -12.11 -12.72
N GLU A 63 -0.88 -11.50 -13.10
CA GLU A 63 0.18 -12.12 -13.91
C GLU A 63 0.85 -13.29 -13.18
N GLN A 64 0.90 -13.25 -11.84
CA GLN A 64 1.42 -14.32 -10.99
C GLN A 64 0.38 -15.40 -10.64
N GLY A 65 -0.86 -15.27 -11.12
CA GLY A 65 -1.96 -16.19 -10.78
C GLY A 65 -2.50 -16.02 -9.34
N ILE A 66 -2.16 -14.92 -8.67
CA ILE A 66 -2.68 -14.58 -7.34
C ILE A 66 -4.10 -14.04 -7.49
N THR A 67 -5.05 -14.68 -6.80
CA THR A 67 -6.49 -14.34 -6.88
C THR A 67 -6.94 -13.29 -5.86
N ARG A 68 -6.10 -13.01 -4.83
CA ARG A 68 -6.34 -11.95 -3.85
C ARG A 68 -6.36 -10.59 -4.56
N LYS A 69 -7.39 -9.79 -4.31
CA LYS A 69 -7.48 -8.40 -4.77
C LYS A 69 -6.71 -7.49 -3.82
N ILE A 70 -5.86 -6.64 -4.38
CA ILE A 70 -5.13 -5.61 -3.65
C ILE A 70 -5.97 -4.33 -3.63
N THR A 71 -6.09 -3.74 -2.45
CA THR A 71 -6.99 -2.62 -2.13
C THR A 71 -6.22 -1.50 -1.44
N ILE A 72 -6.90 -0.37 -1.16
CA ILE A 72 -6.27 0.77 -0.48
C ILE A 72 -5.62 0.39 0.86
N SER A 73 -6.22 -0.55 1.62
CA SER A 73 -5.71 -1.04 2.90
C SER A 73 -4.36 -1.76 2.79
N ASP A 74 -4.04 -2.28 1.60
CA ASP A 74 -2.73 -2.88 1.30
C ASP A 74 -1.63 -1.84 1.06
N ILE A 75 -2.00 -0.56 0.97
CA ILE A 75 -1.06 0.57 0.88
C ILE A 75 -1.06 1.34 2.19
N ILE A 76 -2.24 1.71 2.68
CA ILE A 76 -2.43 2.56 3.85
C ILE A 76 -3.71 2.21 4.60
N GLU A 77 -3.65 2.13 5.92
CA GLU A 77 -4.76 1.72 6.77
C GLU A 77 -4.89 2.68 7.96
N TYR A 78 -6.12 3.14 8.24
CA TYR A 78 -6.41 3.86 9.48
C TYR A 78 -6.68 2.87 10.61
N ILE A 79 -6.01 3.05 11.74
CA ILE A 79 -6.20 2.25 12.95
C ILE A 79 -7.03 3.08 13.93
N PRO A 80 -8.34 2.80 14.08
CA PRO A 80 -9.16 3.47 15.08
C PRO A 80 -8.68 3.10 16.48
N ASP A 81 -8.87 4.01 17.45
CA ASP A 81 -8.74 3.64 18.85
C ASP A 81 -9.86 2.62 19.14
N ASN A 82 -9.50 1.41 19.58
CA ASN A 82 -10.48 0.47 20.10
C ASN A 82 -11.15 1.11 21.31
N LYS A 83 -12.34 1.70 21.11
CA LYS A 83 -13.34 1.71 22.16
C LYS A 83 -14.05 0.37 22.02
N GLU A 84 -13.88 -0.48 23.03
CA GLU A 84 -14.67 -1.69 23.20
C GLU A 84 -16.11 -1.38 22.83
N VAL A 85 -16.61 -2.08 21.82
CA VAL A 85 -18.06 -2.15 21.61
C VAL A 85 -18.54 -3.01 22.76
N GLU A 86 -18.89 -2.39 23.88
CA GLU A 86 -19.78 -3.01 24.85
C GLU A 86 -21.09 -3.30 24.10
N THR A 87 -21.23 -4.54 23.64
CA THR A 87 -22.52 -5.06 23.17
C THR A 87 -23.49 -5.08 24.34
N PRO A 88 -24.75 -4.63 24.15
CA PRO A 88 -25.79 -4.69 25.17
C PRO A 88 -26.20 -6.12 25.54
#